data_AF-B0C5S2-F1
#
_entry.id   AF-B0C5S2-F1
#
_cell.length_a   1.000
_cell.length_b   1.000
_cell.length_c   1.000
_cell.angle_alpha   90.00
_cell.angle_beta   90.00
_cell.angle_gamma   90.00
#
_symmetry.space_group_name_H-M   'P 1'
#
loop_
_entity.id
_entity.type
_entity.pdbx_description
1 polymer ?
#
loop_
_entity_poly.entity_id
_entity_poly.type
_entity_poly.pdbx_seq_one_letter_code
_entity_poly.pdbx_strand_id
1 'polypeptide(L)'
;MFLIGIPPSREFYLRDRLTVCDRNPATMTDQSSSHATSYEIVCLEHQGSYLYAEVIQTIETRQRSWVRPLFLQLTTQSSEPAYPAQGLFSFRLQNCADLVWPSQFFRPAMDDEVLPFLLQMHTEKPQDQEDPKVVSERDRKAHQALRQMIQQVWQAFPDAFASE
;
A
#
# COMPACT_ATOMS: atom_id res chain seq x y z
N MET A 1 -34.19 -7.26 29.15
CA MET A 1 -34.13 -5.80 29.16
C MET A 1 -33.12 -5.39 28.10
N PHE A 2 -33.60 -5.07 26.91
CA PHE A 2 -32.81 -4.60 25.78
C PHE A 2 -32.65 -3.09 25.89
N LEU A 3 -31.45 -2.54 25.69
CA LEU A 3 -31.27 -1.27 25.01
C LEU A 3 -29.97 -1.32 24.20
N ILE A 4 -30.17 -1.30 22.88
CA ILE A 4 -29.17 -1.14 21.83
C ILE A 4 -28.97 0.37 21.67
N GLY A 5 -27.75 0.86 21.83
CA GLY A 5 -27.39 2.25 21.57
C GLY A 5 -26.96 2.43 20.11
N ILE A 6 -27.80 3.12 19.35
CA ILE A 6 -27.57 3.55 17.96
C ILE A 6 -26.44 4.61 17.94
N PRO A 7 -25.47 4.58 16.99
CA PRO A 7 -24.44 5.61 16.87
C PRO A 7 -25.01 6.90 16.22
N PRO A 8 -24.56 8.11 16.62
CA PRO A 8 -24.98 9.34 15.97
C PRO A 8 -24.33 9.52 14.60
N SER A 9 -25.13 10.06 13.69
CA SER A 9 -24.89 10.25 12.26
C SER A 9 -23.75 11.22 11.92
N ARG A 10 -23.12 10.92 10.78
CA ARG A 10 -22.21 11.75 9.97
C ARG A 10 -22.81 13.12 9.63
N GLU A 11 -22.62 14.17 10.44
CA GLU A 11 -22.80 15.57 9.99
C GLU A 11 -21.98 16.64 10.75
N PHE A 12 -21.04 16.28 11.64
CA PHE A 12 -20.53 17.24 12.64
C PHE A 12 -19.13 17.87 12.43
N TYR A 13 -18.47 17.70 11.29
CA TYR A 13 -17.18 18.39 11.02
C TYR A 13 -17.10 19.05 9.64
N LEU A 14 -18.16 19.72 9.22
CA LEU A 14 -18.09 20.73 8.16
C LEU A 14 -18.77 22.01 8.63
N ARG A 15 -18.04 22.85 9.37
CA ARG A 15 -18.20 24.31 9.30
C ARG A 15 -17.08 25.03 10.02
N ASP A 16 -16.65 26.11 9.36
CA ASP A 16 -15.85 27.23 9.84
C ASP A 16 -14.32 27.06 9.87
N ARG A 17 -13.71 27.37 8.72
CA ARG A 17 -12.92 28.61 8.59
C ARG A 17 -12.63 28.96 7.12
N LEU A 18 -13.42 29.87 6.58
CA LEU A 18 -13.06 30.72 5.45
C LEU A 18 -12.51 32.04 6.00
N THR A 19 -11.26 32.41 5.69
CA THR A 19 -10.87 33.80 5.42
C THR A 19 -9.62 33.84 4.52
N VAL A 20 -9.87 34.11 3.24
CA VAL A 20 -9.13 34.98 2.31
C VAL A 20 -7.61 34.79 2.14
N CYS A 21 -7.25 34.27 0.97
CA CYS A 21 -6.14 34.80 0.16
C CYS A 21 -6.65 35.00 -1.29
N ASP A 22 -6.05 35.98 -1.94
CA ASP A 22 -6.56 36.78 -3.05
C ASP A 22 -6.64 36.04 -4.41
N ARG A 23 -7.45 36.61 -5.31
CA ARG A 23 -7.78 36.15 -6.66
C ARG A 23 -6.56 36.10 -7.59
N ASN A 24 -6.45 35.03 -8.37
CA ASN A 24 -5.92 35.11 -9.73
C ASN A 24 -6.61 34.05 -10.63
N PRO A 25 -7.34 34.43 -11.70
CA PRO A 25 -7.98 33.45 -12.59
C PRO A 25 -7.09 33.17 -13.80
N ALA A 26 -6.29 32.12 -13.72
CA ALA A 26 -5.64 31.55 -14.90
C ALA A 26 -5.72 30.02 -14.83
N THR A 27 -6.53 29.45 -15.74
CA THR A 27 -6.46 28.07 -16.23
C THR A 27 -6.44 26.96 -15.17
N MET A 28 -7.63 26.53 -14.73
CA MET A 28 -7.84 25.18 -14.18
C MET A 28 -7.75 24.16 -15.32
N THR A 29 -6.55 23.67 -15.59
CA THR A 29 -6.37 22.25 -15.89
C THR A 29 -6.03 21.59 -14.56
N ASP A 30 -7.02 21.01 -13.90
CA ASP A 30 -6.80 20.11 -12.77
C ASP A 30 -6.22 18.80 -13.33
N GLN A 31 -4.91 18.81 -13.57
CA GLN A 31 -4.13 17.59 -13.58
C GLN A 31 -3.77 17.31 -12.13
N SER A 32 -4.67 16.64 -11.42
CA SER A 32 -4.36 15.95 -10.17
C SER A 32 -3.38 14.81 -10.49
N SER A 33 -2.16 15.16 -10.86
CA SER A 33 -1.03 14.24 -10.94
C SER A 33 -0.68 13.91 -9.50
N SER A 34 -1.14 12.75 -9.03
CA SER A 34 -0.80 12.22 -7.71
C SER A 34 0.69 11.86 -7.67
N HIS A 35 1.54 12.88 -7.54
CA HIS A 35 2.96 12.69 -7.23
C HIS A 35 3.07 12.31 -5.77
N ALA A 36 3.52 11.08 -5.52
CA ALA A 36 3.80 10.65 -4.16
C ALA A 36 4.93 11.50 -3.57
N THR A 37 4.68 12.02 -2.38
CA THR A 37 5.65 12.81 -1.61
C THR A 37 6.58 11.88 -0.84
N SER A 38 7.81 12.29 -0.56
CA SER A 38 8.72 11.46 0.27
C SER A 38 8.09 11.18 1.64
N TYR A 39 8.30 9.97 2.16
CA TYR A 39 7.73 9.43 3.40
C TYR A 39 6.22 9.13 3.36
N GLU A 40 5.58 9.27 2.21
CA GLU A 40 4.20 8.84 2.03
C GLU A 40 4.11 7.31 1.91
N ILE A 41 3.06 6.72 2.49
CA ILE A 41 2.75 5.31 2.27
C ILE A 41 1.87 5.22 1.03
N VAL A 42 2.30 4.42 0.06
CA VAL A 42 1.62 4.18 -1.20
C VAL A 42 1.18 2.74 -1.33
N CYS A 43 0.17 2.52 -2.18
CA CYS A 43 -0.36 1.23 -2.53
C CYS A 43 -0.19 0.97 -4.02
N LEU A 44 0.36 -0.20 -4.35
CA LEU A 44 0.29 -0.80 -5.68
C LEU A 44 -0.73 -1.92 -5.65
N GLU A 45 -1.74 -1.81 -6.50
CA GLU A 45 -2.82 -2.79 -6.62
C GLU A 45 -2.71 -3.58 -7.92
N HIS A 46 -2.86 -4.90 -7.84
CA HIS A 46 -2.96 -5.76 -9.01
C HIS A 46 -3.80 -7.00 -8.71
N GLN A 47 -4.89 -7.20 -9.47
CA GLN A 47 -5.76 -8.39 -9.38
C GLN A 47 -6.24 -8.71 -7.94
N GLY A 48 -6.61 -7.68 -7.17
CA GLY A 48 -7.04 -7.83 -5.77
C GLY A 48 -5.90 -8.18 -4.80
N SER A 49 -4.66 -8.03 -5.23
CA SER A 49 -3.48 -8.06 -4.36
C SER A 49 -2.95 -6.64 -4.16
N TYR A 50 -2.48 -6.33 -2.96
CA TYR A 50 -2.11 -4.99 -2.55
C TYR A 50 -0.71 -5.00 -1.93
N LEU A 51 0.21 -4.26 -2.55
CA LEU A 51 1.54 -4.00 -2.03
C LEU A 51 1.58 -2.59 -1.44
N TYR A 52 1.79 -2.50 -0.13
CA TYR A 52 1.96 -1.23 0.57
C TYR A 52 3.45 -0.96 0.79
N ALA A 53 3.87 0.26 0.50
CA ALA A 53 5.27 0.66 0.57
C ALA A 53 5.42 2.11 1.02
N GLU A 54 6.51 2.42 1.70
CA GLU A 54 6.91 3.79 2.01
C GLU A 54 7.72 4.35 0.85
N VAL A 55 7.44 5.57 0.42
CA VAL A 55 8.25 6.27 -0.59
C VAL A 55 9.53 6.80 0.07
N ILE A 56 10.67 6.21 -0.26
CA ILE A 56 11.98 6.71 0.15
C ILE A 56 12.33 7.97 -0.64
N GLN A 57 12.16 7.91 -1.97
CA GLN A 57 12.52 9.01 -2.86
C GLN A 57 11.76 8.91 -4.19
N THR A 58 11.29 10.05 -4.70
CA THR A 58 10.80 10.16 -6.09
C THR A 58 11.94 10.60 -7.01
N ILE A 59 12.13 9.87 -8.11
CA ILE A 59 13.11 10.12 -9.18
C ILE A 59 12.36 10.73 -10.37
N GLU A 60 12.11 12.03 -10.30
CA GLU A 60 11.26 12.76 -11.25
C GLU A 60 11.73 12.61 -12.70
N THR A 61 13.05 12.63 -12.93
CA THR A 61 13.64 12.51 -14.28
C THR A 61 13.31 11.19 -14.98
N ARG A 62 12.92 10.16 -14.23
CA ARG A 62 12.59 8.82 -14.76
C ARG A 62 11.14 8.42 -14.51
N GLN A 63 10.34 9.29 -13.89
CA GLN A 63 8.98 8.98 -13.44
C GLN A 63 8.90 7.68 -12.62
N ARG A 64 9.89 7.50 -11.72
CA ARG A 64 10.01 6.32 -10.87
C ARG A 64 10.10 6.73 -9.41
N SER A 65 9.60 5.89 -8.52
CA SER A 65 9.72 6.02 -7.09
C SER A 65 10.60 4.90 -6.55
N TRP A 66 11.57 5.26 -5.72
CA TRP A 66 12.26 4.34 -4.84
C TRP A 66 11.39 4.15 -3.59
N VAL A 67 10.92 2.94 -3.38
CA VAL A 67 9.98 2.60 -2.31
C VAL A 67 10.50 1.45 -1.47
N ARG A 68 10.19 1.48 -0.17
CA ARG A 68 10.45 0.40 0.79
C ARG A 68 9.17 -0.42 0.99
N PRO A 69 9.12 -1.69 0.58
CA PRO A 69 7.98 -2.55 0.84
C PRO A 69 7.72 -2.71 2.35
N LEU A 70 6.48 -2.45 2.78
CA LEU A 70 6.05 -2.62 4.17
C LEU A 70 5.33 -3.96 4.34
N PHE A 71 4.32 -4.20 3.50
CA PHE A 71 3.55 -5.45 3.52
C PHE A 71 2.80 -5.71 2.22
N LEU A 72 2.45 -6.99 2.03
CA LEU A 72 1.72 -7.48 0.88
C LEU A 72 0.49 -8.24 1.35
N GLN A 73 -0.66 -7.88 0.81
CA GLN A 73 -1.91 -8.61 0.96
C GLN A 73 -2.23 -9.34 -0.34
N LEU A 74 -2.37 -10.65 -0.28
CA LEU A 74 -2.75 -11.48 -1.42
C LEU A 74 -4.17 -11.99 -1.21
N THR A 75 -5.01 -11.84 -2.23
CA THR A 75 -6.30 -12.52 -2.29
C THR A 75 -6.07 -13.95 -2.75
N THR A 76 -6.50 -14.93 -1.96
CA THR A 76 -6.60 -16.31 -2.44
C THR A 76 -7.94 -16.53 -3.11
N GLN A 77 -7.92 -16.85 -4.39
CA GLN A 77 -9.07 -17.48 -5.02
C GLN A 77 -9.04 -18.96 -4.63
N SER A 78 -9.82 -19.35 -3.62
CA SER A 78 -10.07 -20.78 -3.42
C SER A 78 -10.89 -21.26 -4.62
N SER A 79 -10.33 -22.14 -5.43
CA SER A 79 -11.02 -22.83 -6.53
C SER A 79 -12.09 -23.82 -6.05
N GLU A 80 -12.27 -23.97 -4.74
CA GLU A 80 -13.18 -24.94 -4.12
C GLU A 80 -14.58 -24.33 -3.91
N PRO A 81 -15.64 -24.83 -4.58
CA PRO A 81 -16.98 -24.26 -4.53
C PRO A 81 -17.71 -24.48 -3.20
N ALA A 82 -17.12 -25.19 -2.24
CA ALA A 82 -17.76 -25.56 -0.99
C ALA A 82 -17.66 -24.48 0.11
N TYR A 83 -16.68 -23.57 0.02
CA TYR A 83 -16.50 -22.47 0.98
C TYR A 83 -15.96 -21.23 0.26
N PRO A 84 -16.76 -20.17 0.03
CA PRO A 84 -16.29 -18.93 -0.59
C PRO A 84 -15.52 -18.07 0.41
N ALA A 85 -14.63 -18.67 1.22
CA ALA A 85 -13.76 -17.92 2.10
C ALA A 85 -12.60 -17.38 1.27
N GLN A 86 -12.83 -16.26 0.58
CA GLN A 86 -11.77 -15.41 0.04
C GLN A 86 -10.90 -14.98 1.23
N GLY A 87 -9.79 -15.69 1.43
CA GLY A 87 -8.83 -15.37 2.47
C GLY A 87 -7.84 -14.34 1.96
N LEU A 88 -7.70 -13.23 2.68
CA LEU A 88 -6.59 -12.30 2.52
C LEU A 88 -5.40 -12.79 3.34
N PHE A 89 -4.30 -13.10 2.66
CA PHE A 89 -3.05 -13.49 3.30
C PHE A 89 -2.10 -12.30 3.32
N SER A 90 -1.58 -11.96 4.51
CA SER A 90 -0.69 -10.81 4.68
C SER A 90 0.74 -11.26 4.97
N PHE A 91 1.70 -10.69 4.23
CA PHE A 91 3.13 -10.87 4.44
C PHE A 91 3.76 -9.57 4.92
N ARG A 92 4.59 -9.66 5.97
CA ARG A 92 5.47 -8.57 6.39
C ARG A 92 6.69 -8.53 5.48
N LEU A 93 7.07 -7.35 4.99
CA LEU A 93 8.14 -7.19 4.00
C LEU A 93 9.36 -6.40 4.51
N GLN A 94 9.48 -6.16 5.81
CA GLN A 94 10.59 -5.38 6.41
C GLN A 94 11.99 -5.92 6.06
N ASN A 95 12.12 -7.23 5.78
CA ASN A 95 13.38 -7.88 5.39
C ASN A 95 13.54 -8.02 3.86
N CYS A 96 12.65 -7.41 3.06
CA CYS A 96 12.73 -7.42 1.60
C CYS A 96 13.59 -6.26 1.08
N ALA A 97 14.08 -6.40 -0.15
CA ALA A 97 14.78 -5.31 -0.81
C ALA A 97 13.82 -4.19 -1.20
N ASP A 98 14.33 -2.96 -1.16
CA ASP A 98 13.63 -1.79 -1.69
C ASP A 98 13.46 -1.90 -3.22
N LEU A 99 12.45 -1.23 -3.77
CA LEU A 99 12.09 -1.29 -5.19
C LEU A 99 12.22 0.07 -5.86
N VAL A 100 12.68 0.10 -7.11
CA VAL A 100 12.56 1.28 -7.98
C VAL A 100 11.52 0.97 -9.04
N TRP A 101 10.39 1.68 -8.99
CA TRP A 101 9.20 1.30 -9.75
C TRP A 101 8.52 2.53 -10.38
N PRO A 102 7.86 2.41 -11.56
CA PRO A 102 7.18 3.55 -12.18
C PRO A 102 6.12 4.14 -11.24
N SER A 103 6.18 5.45 -11.03
CA SER A 103 5.38 6.15 -10.02
C SER A 103 3.87 6.05 -10.30
N GLN A 104 3.49 5.92 -11.57
CA GLN A 104 2.10 5.77 -12.02
C GLN A 104 1.37 4.53 -11.48
N PHE A 105 2.09 3.53 -10.96
CA PHE A 105 1.47 2.34 -10.35
C PHE A 105 1.07 2.55 -8.89
N PHE A 106 1.46 3.67 -8.30
CA PHE A 106 1.22 3.96 -6.90
C PHE A 106 0.09 4.96 -6.75
N ARG A 107 -0.85 4.63 -5.88
CA ARG A 107 -1.77 5.59 -5.27
C ARG A 107 -1.37 5.85 -3.82
N PRO A 108 -1.73 7.00 -3.23
CA PRO A 108 -1.71 7.16 -1.78
C PRO A 108 -2.47 6.01 -1.09
N ALA A 109 -1.89 5.45 -0.04
CA ALA A 109 -2.56 4.45 0.79
C ALA A 109 -3.46 5.15 1.81
N MET A 110 -4.60 4.53 2.13
CA MET A 110 -5.52 5.09 3.12
C MET A 110 -5.18 4.63 4.53
N ASP A 111 -5.47 5.46 5.54
CA ASP A 111 -5.18 5.14 6.94
C ASP A 111 -5.88 3.85 7.40
N ASP A 112 -7.11 3.60 6.93
CA ASP A 112 -7.88 2.40 7.26
C ASP A 112 -7.32 1.12 6.62
N GLU A 113 -6.57 1.24 5.52
CA GLU A 113 -5.85 0.13 4.90
C GLU A 113 -4.56 -0.21 5.66
N VAL A 114 -3.85 0.83 6.12
CA VAL A 114 -2.48 0.71 6.63
C VAL A 114 -2.42 0.56 8.15
N LEU A 115 -3.18 1.37 8.88
CA LEU A 115 -3.12 1.45 10.34
C LEU A 115 -3.39 0.10 11.02
N PRO A 116 -4.37 -0.72 10.62
CA PRO A 116 -4.59 -2.03 11.23
C PRO A 116 -3.36 -2.93 11.14
N PHE A 117 -2.67 -2.89 10.01
CA PHE A 117 -1.48 -3.71 9.78
C PHE A 117 -0.28 -3.21 10.60
N LEU A 118 -0.06 -1.89 10.66
CA LEU A 118 0.98 -1.31 11.51
C LEU A 118 0.78 -1.72 12.98
N LEU A 119 -0.45 -1.62 13.48
CA LEU A 119 -0.81 -2.02 14.86
C LEU A 119 -0.55 -3.51 15.11
N GLN A 120 -0.93 -4.38 14.16
CA GLN A 120 -0.61 -5.80 14.23
C GLN A 120 0.90 -6.02 14.30
N MET A 121 1.67 -5.30 13.46
CA MET A 121 3.12 -5.47 13.43
C MET A 121 3.81 -5.13 14.75
N HIS A 122 3.33 -4.12 15.46
CA HIS A 122 3.85 -3.70 16.77
C HIS A 122 3.44 -4.64 17.90
N THR A 123 2.35 -5.39 17.73
CA THR A 123 1.82 -6.31 18.76
C THR A 123 2.42 -7.71 18.64
N GLU A 124 2.82 -8.13 17.43
CA GLU A 124 3.56 -9.38 17.23
C GLU A 124 4.89 -9.32 17.97
N LYS A 125 5.05 -10.18 18.99
CA LYS A 125 6.31 -10.29 19.75
C LYS A 125 7.46 -10.61 18.78
N PRO A 126 8.65 -10.00 18.96
CA PRO A 126 9.86 -10.48 18.28
C PRO A 126 9.98 -11.96 18.58
N GLN A 127 10.03 -12.81 17.54
CA GLN A 127 10.28 -14.23 17.74
C GLN A 127 11.64 -14.36 18.42
N ASP A 128 11.73 -15.28 19.38
CA ASP A 128 12.97 -15.60 20.07
C ASP A 128 14.09 -15.76 19.04
N GLN A 129 15.17 -15.00 19.22
CA GLN A 129 16.22 -14.78 18.24
C GLN A 129 16.80 -16.11 17.74
N GLU A 130 16.31 -16.59 16.60
CA GLU A 130 17.08 -17.48 15.75
C GLU A 130 18.30 -16.69 15.22
N ASP A 131 19.44 -17.37 15.07
CA ASP A 131 20.71 -16.77 14.66
C ASP A 131 20.49 -15.80 13.49
N PRO A 132 20.89 -14.51 13.58
CA PRO A 132 20.61 -13.47 12.57
C PRO A 132 21.10 -13.78 11.15
N LYS A 133 21.83 -14.90 10.96
CA LYS A 133 22.23 -15.43 9.66
C LYS A 133 21.23 -16.38 9.01
N VAL A 134 20.21 -16.85 9.72
CA VAL A 134 19.22 -17.79 9.21
C VAL A 134 17.98 -17.00 8.78
N VAL A 135 17.73 -16.95 7.46
CA VAL A 135 16.50 -16.37 6.91
C VAL A 135 15.33 -17.26 7.32
N SER A 136 14.36 -16.71 8.06
CA SER A 136 13.20 -17.47 8.53
C SER A 136 12.36 -17.98 7.36
N GLU A 137 11.64 -19.09 7.55
CA GLU A 137 10.71 -19.60 6.51
C GLU A 137 9.64 -18.55 6.16
N ARG A 138 9.23 -17.72 7.13
CA ARG A 138 8.31 -16.60 6.95
C ARG A 138 8.89 -15.57 5.97
N ASP A 139 10.15 -15.18 6.15
CA ASP A 139 10.84 -14.24 5.26
C ASP A 139 10.99 -14.82 3.85
N ARG A 140 11.34 -16.11 3.72
CA ARG A 140 11.44 -16.76 2.40
C ARG A 140 10.11 -16.72 1.65
N LYS A 141 8.98 -17.02 2.34
CA LYS A 141 7.64 -16.94 1.75
C LYS A 141 7.28 -15.51 1.39
N ALA A 142 7.60 -14.54 2.24
CA ALA A 142 7.38 -13.12 1.98
C ALA A 142 8.17 -12.62 0.75
N HIS A 143 9.45 -12.99 0.64
CA HIS A 143 10.28 -12.69 -0.54
C HIS A 143 9.71 -13.32 -1.81
N GLN A 144 9.27 -14.58 -1.74
CA GLN A 144 8.67 -15.26 -2.87
C GLN A 144 7.37 -14.59 -3.31
N ALA A 145 6.49 -14.28 -2.37
CA ALA A 145 5.21 -13.61 -2.63
C ALA A 145 5.42 -12.22 -3.28
N LEU A 146 6.34 -11.43 -2.74
CA LEU A 146 6.70 -10.12 -3.32
C LEU A 146 7.23 -10.29 -4.76
N ARG A 147 8.17 -11.21 -4.98
CA ARG A 147 8.71 -11.46 -6.33
C ARG A 147 7.63 -11.84 -7.33
N GLN A 148 6.70 -12.70 -6.93
CA GLN A 148 5.58 -13.12 -7.78
C GLN A 148 4.67 -11.95 -8.16
N MET A 149 4.28 -11.14 -7.17
CA MET A 149 3.46 -9.93 -7.40
C MET A 149 4.16 -8.97 -8.38
N ILE A 150 5.44 -8.67 -8.15
CA ILE A 150 6.24 -7.79 -9.00
C ILE A 150 6.37 -8.32 -10.42
N GLN A 151 6.60 -9.63 -10.59
CA GLN A 151 6.64 -10.27 -11.90
C GLN A 151 5.31 -10.19 -12.62
N GLN A 152 4.19 -10.43 -11.93
CA GLN A 152 2.85 -10.34 -12.53
C GLN A 152 2.56 -8.93 -13.06
N VAL A 153 2.85 -7.90 -12.26
CA VAL A 153 2.66 -6.50 -12.66
C VAL A 153 3.55 -6.16 -13.86
N TRP A 154 4.82 -6.56 -13.83
CA TRP A 154 5.75 -6.30 -14.93
C TRP A 154 5.29 -6.95 -16.24
N GLN A 155 4.83 -8.20 -16.19
CA GLN A 155 4.33 -8.92 -17.36
C GLN A 155 3.00 -8.36 -17.88
N ALA A 156 2.15 -7.82 -17.01
CA ALA A 156 0.88 -7.21 -17.40
C ALA A 156 1.05 -5.83 -18.07
N PHE A 157 2.12 -5.10 -17.74
CA PHE A 157 2.31 -3.72 -18.19
C PHE A 157 3.73 -3.44 -18.72
N PRO A 158 4.27 -4.21 -19.68
CA PRO A 158 5.66 -4.08 -20.12
C PRO A 158 6.01 -2.67 -20.62
N ASP A 159 5.08 -1.99 -21.29
CA ASP A 159 5.29 -0.64 -21.86
C ASP A 159 5.58 0.41 -20.78
N ALA A 160 4.99 0.27 -19.60
CA ALA A 160 5.24 1.19 -18.48
C ALA A 160 6.67 1.08 -17.93
N PHE A 161 7.39 0.00 -18.26
CA PHE A 161 8.79 -0.21 -17.87
C PHE A 161 9.76 0.07 -19.01
N ALA A 162 9.26 0.24 -20.24
CA ALA A 162 10.05 0.49 -21.43
C ALA A 162 10.58 1.93 -21.55
N SER A 163 10.17 2.85 -20.66
CA SER A 163 10.70 4.22 -20.64
C SER A 163 12.19 4.27 -20.32
N GLU A 164 12.95 4.67 -21.36
CA GLU A 164 14.37 5.04 -21.40
C GLU A 164 14.70 6.30 -20.58
#